data_AF-A0A399P0I4-F1
#
_entry.id   AF-A0A399P0I4-F1
#
_cell.length_a   1.000
_cell.length_b   1.000
_cell.length_c   1.000
_cell.angle_alpha   90.00
_cell.angle_beta   90.00
_cell.angle_gamma   90.00
#
_symmetry.space_group_name_H-M   'P 1'
#
loop_
_entity.id
_entity.type
_entity.pdbx_description
1 polymer ?
#
loop_
_entity_poly.entity_id
_entity_poly.type
_entity_poly.pdbx_seq_one_letter_code
_entity_poly.pdbx_strand_id
1 'polypeptide(L)'
;RLHHRVGEEELRLLEAAARSRGLTVAAVLATAFAEVVAAWSADGRFLLNLPVLDRSDEEGLELLVGEFSTSILLDVDLREERPFREDAARIQQGVREAVAHAGYGGVDVLRDLARRDGGSPVLAPVVYTSAIGLGELYDASIRRALGEPVWIISQGPQVWLDAQVTELEGGLLLNWDVRVDILEEAAMEAAFLAYRRLVDELVHERPGAWDRPALAV
;
A
#
# COMPACT_ATOMS: atom_id res chain seq x y z
N ARG A 1 -10.25 12.77 0.95
CA ARG A 1 -9.64 11.96 -0.14
C ARG A 1 -8.49 12.75 -0.73
N LEU A 2 -7.32 12.13 -0.81
CA LEU A 2 -6.10 12.72 -1.36
C LEU A 2 -5.61 11.82 -2.49
N HIS A 3 -5.18 12.38 -3.62
CA HIS A 3 -4.71 11.58 -4.74
C HIS A 3 -3.60 12.25 -5.53
N HIS A 4 -2.82 11.43 -6.22
CA HIS A 4 -1.73 11.87 -7.09
C HIS A 4 -1.54 10.87 -8.22
N ARG A 5 -1.28 11.38 -9.43
CA ARG A 5 -0.95 10.56 -10.59
C ARG A 5 0.56 10.55 -10.77
N VAL A 6 1.13 9.37 -10.86
CA VAL A 6 2.48 9.11 -11.38
C VAL A 6 2.29 8.79 -12.87
N GLY A 7 2.84 9.62 -13.74
CA GLY A 7 2.73 9.45 -15.20
C GLY A 7 3.48 8.22 -15.72
N GLU A 8 3.21 7.85 -16.97
CA GLU A 8 3.85 6.70 -17.64
C GLU A 8 5.40 6.79 -17.62
N GLU A 9 5.94 7.98 -17.90
CA GLU A 9 7.39 8.20 -17.90
C GLU A 9 7.99 8.07 -16.48
N GLU A 10 7.32 8.64 -15.47
CA GLU A 10 7.75 8.53 -14.07
C GLU A 10 7.67 7.08 -13.57
N LEU A 11 6.62 6.36 -13.95
CA LEU A 11 6.48 4.93 -13.67
C LEU A 11 7.63 4.13 -14.28
N ARG A 12 7.95 4.37 -15.55
CA ARG A 12 9.07 3.72 -16.24
C ARG A 12 10.41 3.98 -15.57
N LEU A 13 10.64 5.19 -15.08
CA LEU A 13 11.84 5.54 -14.31
C LEU A 13 11.88 4.81 -12.96
N LEU A 14 10.76 4.80 -12.24
CA LEU A 14 10.63 4.09 -10.96
C LEU A 14 10.84 2.58 -11.12
N GLU A 15 10.29 1.98 -12.17
CA GLU A 15 10.49 0.57 -12.52
C GLU A 15 11.97 0.26 -12.78
N ALA A 16 12.67 1.12 -13.51
CA ALA A 16 14.09 0.95 -13.79
C ALA A 16 14.92 1.05 -12.50
N ALA A 17 14.64 2.06 -11.65
CA ALA A 17 15.31 2.28 -10.38
C ALA A 17 15.06 1.14 -9.37
N ALA A 18 13.82 0.64 -9.29
CA ALA A 18 13.46 -0.49 -8.44
C ALA A 18 14.14 -1.78 -8.93
N ARG A 19 14.09 -2.04 -10.25
CA ARG A 19 14.68 -3.23 -10.87
C ARG A 19 16.18 -3.33 -10.69
N SER A 20 16.91 -2.21 -10.80
CA SER A 20 18.37 -2.19 -10.59
C SER A 20 18.76 -2.56 -9.14
N ARG A 21 17.80 -2.51 -8.21
CA ARG A 21 17.96 -2.83 -6.79
C ARG A 21 17.28 -4.15 -6.38
N GLY A 22 16.72 -4.90 -7.32
CA GLY A 22 16.02 -6.15 -7.04
C GLY A 22 14.68 -5.98 -6.30
N LEU A 23 14.05 -4.81 -6.44
CA LEU A 23 12.80 -4.44 -5.80
C LEU A 23 11.66 -4.36 -6.82
N THR A 24 10.44 -4.63 -6.37
CA THR A 24 9.21 -4.34 -7.13
C THR A 24 8.73 -2.92 -6.85
N VAL A 25 8.04 -2.31 -7.82
CA VAL A 25 7.40 -1.00 -7.62
C VAL A 25 6.37 -1.05 -6.48
N ALA A 26 5.62 -2.16 -6.36
CA ALA A 26 4.68 -2.37 -5.27
C ALA A 26 5.35 -2.32 -3.89
N ALA A 27 6.50 -2.98 -3.72
CA ALA A 27 7.25 -2.92 -2.47
C ALA A 27 7.81 -1.52 -2.19
N VAL A 28 8.38 -0.87 -3.21
CA VAL A 28 8.91 0.50 -3.09
C VAL A 28 7.83 1.48 -2.61
N LEU A 29 6.65 1.45 -3.24
CA LEU A 29 5.56 2.35 -2.87
C LEU A 29 4.95 2.01 -1.50
N ALA A 30 4.91 0.72 -1.14
CA ALA A 30 4.49 0.28 0.20
C ALA A 30 5.46 0.75 1.29
N THR A 31 6.76 0.70 1.01
CA THR A 31 7.80 1.21 1.92
C THR A 31 7.74 2.72 2.08
N ALA A 32 7.62 3.46 0.97
CA ALA A 32 7.46 4.91 1.02
C ALA A 32 6.20 5.31 1.82
N PHE A 33 5.12 4.55 1.68
CA PHE A 33 3.91 4.73 2.47
C PHE A 33 4.17 4.43 3.96
N ALA A 34 4.82 3.30 4.26
CA ALA A 34 5.10 2.86 5.62
C ALA A 34 6.03 3.82 6.38
N GLU A 35 7.08 4.34 5.75
CA GLU A 35 7.97 5.33 6.37
C GLU A 35 7.24 6.63 6.70
N VAL A 36 6.35 7.10 5.82
CA VAL A 36 5.52 8.28 6.09
C VAL A 36 4.55 8.02 7.25
N VAL A 37 3.90 6.87 7.29
CA VAL A 37 3.02 6.51 8.41
C VAL A 37 3.80 6.42 9.71
N ALA A 38 5.00 5.83 9.71
CA ALA A 38 5.86 5.74 10.88
C ALA A 38 6.26 7.12 11.41
N ALA A 39 6.68 8.03 10.52
CA ALA A 39 7.08 9.39 10.91
C ALA A 39 5.92 10.26 11.43
N TRP A 40 4.67 9.90 11.12
CA TRP A 40 3.46 10.55 11.65
C TRP A 40 2.83 9.79 12.82
N SER A 41 3.47 8.71 13.29
CA SER A 41 2.99 7.87 14.38
C SER A 41 3.87 8.04 15.63
N ALA A 42 3.30 7.76 16.80
CA ALA A 42 4.06 7.78 18.06
C ALA A 42 5.02 6.59 18.21
N ASP A 43 4.81 5.53 17.43
CA ASP A 43 5.67 4.34 17.36
C ASP A 43 5.95 4.02 15.89
N GLY A 44 7.21 3.71 15.56
CA GLY A 44 7.65 3.29 14.24
C GLY A 44 7.33 1.82 13.92
N ARG A 45 6.70 1.09 14.85
CA ARG A 45 6.23 -0.29 14.64
C ARG A 45 4.71 -0.39 14.65
N PHE A 46 4.13 -0.97 13.60
CA PHE A 46 2.68 -1.15 13.45
C PHE A 46 2.32 -2.30 12.52
N LEU A 47 1.05 -2.73 12.55
CA LEU A 47 0.50 -3.70 11.61
C LEU A 47 -0.03 -2.98 10.38
N LEU A 48 0.53 -3.29 9.21
CA LEU A 48 0.02 -2.85 7.93
C LEU A 48 -0.92 -3.92 7.35
N ASN A 49 -2.18 -3.56 7.12
CA ASN A 49 -3.18 -4.45 6.56
C ASN A 49 -3.15 -4.39 5.03
N LEU A 50 -2.87 -5.51 4.37
CA LEU A 50 -2.73 -5.60 2.92
C LEU A 50 -3.82 -6.51 2.35
N PRO A 51 -4.87 -5.96 1.72
CA PRO A 51 -5.79 -6.75 0.92
C PRO A 51 -5.04 -7.39 -0.24
N VAL A 52 -5.27 -8.68 -0.46
CA VAL A 52 -4.69 -9.46 -1.55
C VAL A 52 -5.80 -10.19 -2.30
N LEU A 53 -5.65 -10.26 -3.63
CA LEU A 53 -6.51 -11.09 -4.45
C LEU A 53 -6.07 -12.55 -4.29
N ASP A 54 -6.93 -13.36 -3.71
CA ASP A 54 -6.81 -14.81 -3.54
C ASP A 54 -7.79 -15.52 -4.48
N ARG A 55 -7.56 -15.31 -5.78
CA ARG A 55 -8.30 -16.00 -6.84
C ARG A 55 -7.40 -17.06 -7.45
N SER A 56 -7.79 -18.32 -7.35
CA SER A 56 -7.06 -19.41 -7.97
C SER A 56 -7.20 -19.40 -9.50
N ASP A 57 -6.20 -19.95 -10.18
CA ASP A 57 -6.16 -20.10 -11.64
C ASP A 57 -7.01 -21.29 -12.15
N GLU A 58 -8.04 -21.71 -11.40
CA GLU A 58 -8.91 -22.79 -11.85
C GLU A 58 -9.81 -22.33 -13.00
N GLU A 59 -9.92 -23.17 -14.03
CA GLU A 59 -10.67 -22.84 -15.25
C GLU A 59 -12.13 -22.50 -14.95
N GLY A 60 -12.59 -21.36 -15.48
CA GLY A 60 -13.95 -20.86 -15.30
C GLY A 60 -14.13 -19.98 -14.07
N LEU A 61 -13.17 -19.96 -13.13
CA LEU A 61 -13.25 -19.03 -12.00
C LEU A 61 -13.19 -17.59 -12.46
N GLU A 62 -12.45 -17.25 -13.51
CA GLU A 62 -12.32 -15.89 -14.08
C GLU A 62 -13.65 -15.29 -14.54
N LEU A 63 -14.64 -16.12 -14.84
CA LEU A 63 -15.98 -15.71 -15.28
C LEU A 63 -16.95 -15.44 -14.12
N LEU A 64 -16.55 -15.75 -12.88
CA LEU A 64 -17.40 -15.57 -11.71
C LEU A 64 -17.30 -14.16 -11.14
N VAL A 65 -18.45 -13.63 -10.72
CA VAL A 65 -18.53 -12.46 -9.85
C VAL A 65 -18.65 -12.97 -8.41
N GLY A 66 -17.66 -12.68 -7.58
CA GLY A 66 -17.59 -13.19 -6.21
C GLY A 66 -16.50 -12.52 -5.39
N GLU A 67 -16.51 -12.81 -4.09
CA GLU A 67 -15.49 -12.35 -3.16
C GLU A 67 -14.29 -13.31 -3.20
N PHE A 68 -13.17 -12.81 -3.71
CA PHE A 68 -11.90 -13.53 -3.81
C PHE A 68 -10.76 -12.75 -3.16
N SER A 69 -11.06 -11.83 -2.26
CA SER A 69 -10.05 -11.12 -1.49
C SER A 69 -9.95 -11.71 -0.09
N THR A 70 -8.71 -11.77 0.38
CA THR A 70 -8.38 -11.92 1.78
C THR A 70 -7.49 -10.76 2.16
N SER A 71 -7.07 -10.68 3.42
CA SER A 71 -6.05 -9.74 3.82
C SER A 71 -4.92 -10.45 4.53
N ILE A 72 -3.72 -9.93 4.37
CA ILE A 72 -2.54 -10.32 5.14
C ILE A 72 -2.12 -9.16 6.03
N LEU A 73 -1.50 -9.47 7.17
CA LEU A 73 -0.94 -8.46 8.06
C LEU A 73 0.58 -8.51 7.97
N LEU A 74 1.18 -7.35 7.75
CA LEU A 74 2.62 -7.17 7.78
C LEU A 74 3.02 -6.46 9.07
N ASP A 75 3.92 -7.06 9.84
CA ASP A 75 4.59 -6.40 10.97
C ASP A 75 5.68 -5.48 10.42
N VAL A 76 5.36 -4.18 10.37
CA VAL A 76 6.29 -3.14 9.93
C VAL A 76 7.02 -2.63 11.16
N ASP A 77 8.35 -2.68 11.15
CA ASP A 77 9.20 -2.16 12.23
C ASP A 77 10.30 -1.26 11.65
N LEU A 78 10.06 0.05 11.73
CA LEU A 78 10.92 1.13 11.22
C LEU A 78 11.55 1.95 12.36
N ARG A 79 11.68 1.35 13.56
CA ARG A 79 12.32 2.02 14.70
C ARG A 79 13.84 2.14 14.59
N GLU A 80 14.44 1.36 13.70
CA GLU A 80 15.87 1.42 13.39
C GLU A 80 16.07 2.16 12.07
N GLU A 81 16.94 3.17 12.07
CA GLU A 81 17.31 3.89 10.85
C GLU A 81 18.10 2.99 9.91
N ARG A 82 17.56 2.79 8.71
CA ARG A 82 18.20 2.02 7.63
C ARG A 82 18.09 2.77 6.31
N PRO A 83 18.93 2.45 5.33
CA PRO A 83 18.74 2.91 3.96
C PRO A 83 17.37 2.48 3.43
N PHE A 84 16.64 3.36 2.74
CA PHE A 84 15.33 3.07 2.15
C PHE A 84 15.29 1.74 1.37
N ARG A 85 16.33 1.46 0.57
CA ARG A 85 16.44 0.22 -0.21
C ARG A 85 16.41 -1.06 0.65
N GLU A 86 16.91 -0.97 1.89
CA GLU A 86 16.95 -2.10 2.83
C GLU A 86 15.58 -2.30 3.48
N ASP A 87 14.89 -1.23 3.87
CA ASP A 87 13.50 -1.31 4.32
C ASP A 87 12.57 -1.81 3.22
N ALA A 88 12.81 -1.40 1.97
CA ALA A 88 12.09 -1.91 0.81
C ALA A 88 12.32 -3.40 0.57
N ALA A 89 13.55 -3.88 0.72
CA ALA A 89 13.85 -5.31 0.62
C ALA A 89 13.16 -6.12 1.73
N ARG A 90 13.13 -5.59 2.96
CA ARG A 90 12.46 -6.22 4.11
C ARG A 90 10.95 -6.28 3.94
N ILE A 91 10.32 -5.18 3.54
CA ILE A 91 8.88 -5.13 3.25
C ILE A 91 8.55 -6.08 2.11
N GLN A 92 9.32 -6.10 1.02
CA GLN A 92 9.13 -7.04 -0.08
C GLN A 92 9.18 -8.51 0.39
N GLN A 93 10.16 -8.84 1.23
CA GLN A 93 10.29 -10.20 1.77
C GLN A 93 9.13 -10.54 2.70
N GLY A 94 8.75 -9.63 3.60
CA GLY A 94 7.63 -9.83 4.52
C GLY A 94 6.29 -9.98 3.80
N VAL A 95 6.02 -9.20 2.75
CA VAL A 95 4.83 -9.39 1.90
C VAL A 95 4.84 -10.77 1.25
N ARG A 96 5.98 -11.19 0.68
CA ARG A 96 6.10 -12.52 0.05
C ARG A 96 5.81 -13.65 1.05
N GLU A 97 6.38 -13.57 2.24
CA GLU A 97 6.15 -14.54 3.32
C GLU A 97 4.69 -14.55 3.77
N ALA A 98 4.10 -13.38 3.99
CA ALA A 98 2.72 -13.25 4.42
C ALA A 98 1.72 -13.75 3.36
N VAL A 99 1.97 -13.50 2.07
CA VAL A 99 1.17 -14.07 0.96
C VAL A 99 1.24 -15.60 0.96
N ALA A 100 2.39 -16.21 1.24
CA ALA A 100 2.50 -17.67 1.35
C ALA A 100 1.65 -18.28 2.48
N HIS A 101 1.13 -17.44 3.38
CA HIS A 101 0.24 -17.80 4.48
C HIS A 101 -1.17 -17.20 4.35
N ALA A 102 -1.54 -16.67 3.18
CA ALA A 102 -2.82 -15.96 2.96
C ALA A 102 -4.08 -16.81 3.25
N GLY A 103 -3.96 -18.15 3.26
CA GLY A 103 -5.03 -19.06 3.69
C GLY A 103 -5.42 -18.93 5.17
N TYR A 104 -4.67 -18.17 5.97
CA TYR A 104 -5.04 -17.74 7.31
C TYR A 104 -5.11 -16.20 7.34
N GLY A 105 -6.33 -15.68 7.15
CA GLY A 105 -6.54 -14.26 6.87
C GLY A 105 -6.25 -13.33 8.05
N GLY A 106 -6.07 -12.05 7.75
CA GLY A 106 -5.72 -11.01 8.73
C GLY A 106 -6.72 -10.90 9.88
N VAL A 107 -8.01 -11.13 9.63
CA VAL A 107 -9.04 -11.16 10.69
C VAL A 107 -8.77 -12.26 11.71
N ASP A 108 -8.34 -13.44 11.26
CA ASP A 108 -8.01 -14.56 12.14
C ASP A 108 -6.74 -14.25 12.93
N VAL A 109 -5.73 -13.64 12.28
CA VAL A 109 -4.52 -13.15 12.97
C VAL A 109 -4.85 -12.12 14.06
N LEU A 110 -5.65 -11.10 13.75
CA LEU A 110 -6.07 -10.10 14.74
C LEU A 110 -6.83 -10.74 15.91
N ARG A 111 -7.67 -11.74 15.64
CA ARG A 111 -8.41 -12.47 16.67
C ARG A 111 -7.48 -13.24 17.60
N ASP A 112 -6.46 -13.90 17.06
CA ASP A 112 -5.48 -14.64 17.86
C ASP A 112 -4.54 -13.71 18.63
N LEU A 113 -4.16 -12.56 18.07
CA LEU A 113 -3.43 -11.52 18.79
C LEU A 113 -4.25 -10.96 19.96
N ALA A 114 -5.53 -10.66 19.74
CA ALA A 114 -6.43 -10.19 20.80
C ALA A 114 -6.56 -11.22 21.94
N ARG A 115 -6.67 -12.52 21.64
CA ARG A 115 -6.69 -13.58 22.65
C ARG A 115 -5.38 -13.66 23.45
N ARG A 116 -4.24 -13.45 22.80
CA ARG A 116 -2.91 -13.43 23.45
C ARG A 116 -2.75 -12.21 24.36
N ASP A 117 -3.34 -11.07 24.00
CA ASP A 117 -3.29 -9.81 24.78
C ASP A 117 -4.45 -9.67 25.78
N GLY A 118 -4.88 -10.79 26.38
CA GLY A 118 -5.89 -10.79 27.44
C GLY A 118 -7.32 -10.43 26.99
N GLY A 119 -7.61 -10.47 25.69
CA GLY A 119 -8.92 -10.19 25.10
C GLY A 119 -9.08 -8.75 24.60
N SER A 120 -8.04 -7.91 24.71
CA SER A 120 -8.05 -6.54 24.17
C SER A 120 -8.12 -6.57 22.63
N PRO A 121 -8.99 -5.78 21.99
CA PRO A 121 -9.03 -5.70 20.54
C PRO A 121 -7.70 -5.20 19.96
N VAL A 122 -7.10 -5.98 19.05
CA VAL A 122 -5.96 -5.55 18.25
C VAL A 122 -6.48 -5.07 16.91
N LEU A 123 -6.07 -3.87 16.50
CA LEU A 123 -6.50 -3.24 15.25
C LEU A 123 -5.34 -3.16 14.26
N ALA A 124 -5.67 -3.26 12.97
CA ALA A 124 -4.80 -2.86 11.87
C ALA A 124 -5.55 -1.83 10.99
N PRO A 125 -5.68 -0.58 11.48
CA PRO A 125 -6.57 0.42 10.87
C PRO A 125 -5.95 1.11 9.65
N VAL A 126 -4.68 0.84 9.37
CA VAL A 126 -3.96 1.37 8.20
C VAL A 126 -3.93 0.27 7.14
N VAL A 127 -4.64 0.53 6.04
CA VAL A 127 -4.78 -0.38 4.91
C VAL A 127 -3.93 0.13 3.76
N TYR A 128 -3.19 -0.77 3.12
CA TYR A 128 -2.46 -0.49 1.89
C TYR A 128 -2.78 -1.56 0.84
N THR A 129 -3.41 -1.16 -0.25
CA THR A 129 -3.77 -2.04 -1.37
C THR A 129 -2.89 -1.71 -2.57
N SER A 130 -2.13 -2.70 -3.05
CA SER A 130 -1.42 -2.59 -4.33
C SER A 130 -2.14 -3.43 -5.37
N ALA A 131 -2.72 -2.75 -6.36
CA ALA A 131 -3.33 -3.36 -7.55
C ALA A 131 -2.41 -3.26 -8.78
N ILE A 132 -1.10 -3.08 -8.57
CA ILE A 132 -0.11 -3.05 -9.65
C ILE A 132 -0.03 -4.45 -10.27
N GLY A 133 -0.10 -4.54 -11.60
CA GLY A 133 -0.09 -5.81 -12.33
C GLY A 133 -1.45 -6.52 -12.39
N LEU A 134 -2.52 -5.94 -11.84
CA LEU A 134 -3.89 -6.44 -11.99
C LEU A 134 -4.61 -5.84 -13.21
N GLY A 135 -3.95 -4.93 -13.94
CA GLY A 135 -4.50 -4.20 -15.08
C GLY A 135 -5.07 -2.84 -14.70
N GLU A 136 -5.48 -2.08 -15.72
CA GLU A 136 -6.04 -0.75 -15.52
C GLU A 136 -7.37 -0.80 -14.78
N LEU A 137 -7.51 0.05 -13.74
CA LEU A 137 -8.72 0.12 -12.93
C LEU A 137 -9.99 0.41 -13.75
N TYR A 138 -9.85 1.23 -14.78
CA TYR A 138 -10.93 1.68 -15.65
C TYR A 138 -10.52 1.51 -17.11
N ASP A 139 -10.40 0.26 -17.55
CA ASP A 139 -10.07 -0.03 -18.94
C ASP A 139 -11.17 0.45 -19.92
N ALA A 140 -10.88 0.38 -21.23
CA ALA A 140 -11.80 0.81 -22.27
C ALA A 140 -13.13 0.05 -22.30
N SER A 141 -13.17 -1.19 -21.82
CA SER A 141 -14.39 -2.01 -21.75
C SER A 141 -15.30 -1.50 -20.63
N ILE A 142 -14.73 -1.20 -19.46
CA ILE A 142 -15.44 -0.63 -18.31
C ILE A 142 -15.99 0.75 -18.66
N ARG A 143 -15.17 1.63 -19.24
CA ARG A 143 -15.61 2.99 -19.64
C ARG A 143 -16.70 2.97 -20.69
N ARG A 144 -16.66 2.01 -21.62
CA ARG A 144 -17.74 1.83 -22.62
C ARG A 144 -19.04 1.37 -21.99
N ALA A 145 -18.98 0.50 -20.99
CA ALA A 145 -20.16 -0.07 -20.35
C ALA A 145 -20.78 0.86 -19.30
N LEU A 146 -19.95 1.53 -18.49
CA LEU A 146 -20.37 2.28 -17.30
C LEU A 146 -20.14 3.80 -17.40
N GLY A 147 -19.41 4.27 -18.42
CA GLY A 147 -19.04 5.67 -18.60
C GLY A 147 -17.70 6.04 -17.94
N GLU A 148 -17.35 7.32 -18.02
CA GLU A 148 -16.12 7.82 -17.37
C GLU A 148 -16.27 7.84 -15.85
N PRO A 149 -15.26 7.36 -15.10
CA PRO A 149 -15.27 7.40 -13.65
C PRO A 149 -15.17 8.86 -13.17
N VAL A 150 -16.17 9.32 -12.41
CA VAL A 150 -16.20 10.70 -11.86
C VAL A 150 -15.88 10.76 -10.37
N TRP A 151 -15.94 9.62 -9.67
CA TRP A 151 -15.72 9.53 -8.23
C TRP A 151 -15.27 8.12 -7.82
N ILE A 152 -14.37 8.05 -6.85
CA ILE A 152 -13.93 6.81 -6.20
C ILE A 152 -13.71 7.08 -4.71
N ILE A 153 -14.15 6.16 -3.86
CA ILE A 153 -13.86 6.12 -2.43
C ILE A 153 -13.88 4.66 -1.98
N SER A 154 -12.91 4.28 -1.15
CA SER A 154 -12.90 3.01 -0.42
C SER A 154 -13.12 3.28 1.07
N GLN A 155 -14.00 2.49 1.70
CA GLN A 155 -14.28 2.57 3.13
C GLN A 155 -14.50 1.18 3.69
N GLY A 156 -13.73 0.84 4.73
CA GLY A 156 -13.87 -0.39 5.49
C GLY A 156 -14.20 -0.11 6.96
N PRO A 157 -14.95 -0.99 7.65
CA PRO A 157 -15.07 -0.94 9.09
C PRO A 157 -13.69 -0.94 9.76
N GLN A 158 -13.51 -0.10 10.79
CA GLN A 158 -12.26 0.00 11.57
C GLN A 158 -11.02 0.44 10.78
N VAL A 159 -11.18 0.88 9.53
CA VAL A 159 -10.11 1.49 8.74
C VAL A 159 -10.11 3.00 8.99
N TRP A 160 -8.93 3.55 9.30
CA TRP A 160 -8.72 4.98 9.52
C TRP A 160 -8.04 5.62 8.31
N LEU A 161 -7.15 4.88 7.65
CA LEU A 161 -6.45 5.27 6.44
C LEU A 161 -6.46 4.10 5.47
N ASP A 162 -7.08 4.29 4.32
CA ASP A 162 -7.10 3.31 3.22
C ASP A 162 -6.31 3.89 2.04
N ALA A 163 -5.13 3.34 1.78
CA ALA A 163 -4.27 3.76 0.70
C ALA A 163 -4.27 2.72 -0.42
N GLN A 164 -4.52 3.16 -1.65
CA GLN A 164 -4.47 2.30 -2.83
C GLN A 164 -3.51 2.84 -3.88
N VAL A 165 -2.79 1.91 -4.50
CA VAL A 165 -1.97 2.16 -5.69
C VAL A 165 -2.50 1.27 -6.81
N THR A 166 -2.94 1.88 -7.90
CA THR A 166 -3.58 1.18 -9.02
C THR A 166 -3.11 1.74 -10.36
N GLU A 167 -3.11 0.91 -11.40
CA GLU A 167 -2.81 1.34 -12.76
C GLU A 167 -3.95 2.22 -13.31
N LEU A 168 -3.57 3.36 -13.89
CA LEU A 168 -4.51 4.31 -14.49
C LEU A 168 -3.84 5.08 -15.63
N GLU A 169 -4.38 4.94 -16.84
CA GLU A 169 -3.95 5.68 -18.04
C GLU A 169 -2.43 5.55 -18.27
N GLY A 170 -1.93 4.32 -18.30
CA GLY A 170 -0.51 4.01 -18.49
C GLY A 170 0.43 4.37 -17.33
N GLY A 171 -0.08 4.96 -16.25
CA GLY A 171 0.68 5.32 -15.05
C GLY A 171 0.08 4.69 -13.79
N LEU A 172 0.32 5.31 -12.64
CA LEU A 172 -0.28 4.91 -11.36
C LEU A 172 -1.13 6.04 -10.78
N LEU A 173 -2.26 5.67 -10.16
CA LEU A 173 -3.00 6.50 -9.24
C LEU A 173 -2.62 6.09 -7.81
N LEU A 174 -2.04 7.02 -7.06
CA LEU A 174 -1.87 6.94 -5.61
C LEU A 174 -3.10 7.60 -4.97
N ASN A 175 -3.89 6.85 -4.20
CA ASN A 175 -5.13 7.33 -3.60
C ASN A 175 -5.14 7.04 -2.10
N TRP A 176 -5.45 8.04 -1.27
CA TRP A 176 -5.67 7.89 0.17
C TRP A 176 -7.08 8.33 0.53
N ASP A 177 -7.85 7.42 1.08
CA ASP A 177 -9.13 7.68 1.72
C ASP A 177 -8.94 7.73 3.24
N VAL A 178 -9.20 8.92 3.78
CA VAL A 178 -8.87 9.30 5.16
C VAL A 178 -10.17 9.46 5.96
N ARG A 179 -10.19 8.87 7.14
CA ARG A 179 -11.30 8.99 8.08
C ARG A 179 -11.12 10.24 8.96
N VAL A 180 -11.63 11.38 8.50
CA VAL A 180 -11.40 12.71 9.09
C VAL A 180 -12.04 12.95 10.47
N ASP A 181 -12.94 12.07 10.91
CA ASP A 181 -13.47 12.06 12.29
C ASP A 181 -12.48 11.44 13.30
N ILE A 182 -11.44 10.76 12.82
CA ILE A 182 -10.41 10.10 13.64
C ILE A 182 -9.03 10.72 13.41
N LEU A 183 -8.66 10.98 12.15
CA LEU A 183 -7.37 11.54 11.76
C LEU A 183 -7.53 13.01 11.37
N GLU A 184 -6.65 13.86 11.90
CA GLU A 184 -6.68 15.30 11.62
C GLU A 184 -6.36 15.58 10.15
N GLU A 185 -7.22 16.37 9.49
CA GLU A 185 -7.18 16.55 8.04
C GLU A 185 -5.87 17.20 7.57
N ALA A 186 -5.39 18.25 8.24
CA ALA A 186 -4.17 18.93 7.83
C ALA A 186 -2.92 18.04 8.04
N ALA A 187 -2.86 17.26 9.12
CA ALA A 187 -1.81 16.26 9.32
C ALA A 187 -1.77 15.23 8.19
N MET A 188 -2.93 14.74 7.73
CA MET A 188 -3.01 13.74 6.66
C MET A 188 -2.69 14.33 5.28
N GLU A 189 -3.06 15.59 5.03
CA GLU A 189 -2.60 16.33 3.84
C GLU A 189 -1.07 16.48 3.82
N ALA A 190 -0.47 16.82 4.97
CA ALA A 190 0.97 16.95 5.10
C ALA A 190 1.70 15.61 4.92
N ALA A 191 1.16 14.52 5.50
CA ALA A 191 1.67 13.17 5.32
C ALA A 191 1.59 12.74 3.85
N PHE A 192 0.46 12.94 3.19
CA PHE A 192 0.31 12.61 1.77
C PHE A 192 1.27 13.42 0.88
N LEU A 193 1.50 14.70 1.20
CA LEU A 193 2.49 15.50 0.49
C LEU A 193 3.92 14.98 0.73
N ALA A 194 4.24 14.51 1.93
CA ALA A 194 5.51 13.86 2.21
C ALA A 194 5.68 12.56 1.41
N TYR A 195 4.64 11.72 1.35
CA TYR A 195 4.61 10.52 0.52
C TYR A 195 4.87 10.83 -0.97
N ARG A 196 4.18 11.84 -1.52
CA ARG A 196 4.40 12.28 -2.90
C ARG A 196 5.82 12.76 -3.16
N ARG A 197 6.38 13.56 -2.26
CA ARG A 197 7.76 14.03 -2.38
C ARG A 197 8.74 12.87 -2.35
N LEU A 198 8.56 11.92 -1.44
CA LEU A 198 9.42 10.74 -1.37
C LEU A 198 9.35 9.91 -2.66
N VAL A 199 8.15 9.67 -3.20
CA VAL A 199 8.00 8.98 -4.49
C VAL A 199 8.72 9.74 -5.62
N ASP A 200 8.55 11.06 -5.70
CA ASP A 200 9.26 11.90 -6.68
C ASP A 200 10.79 11.81 -6.55
N GLU A 201 11.31 11.78 -5.32
CA GLU A 201 12.74 11.64 -5.05
C GLU A 201 13.30 10.29 -5.48
N LEU A 202 12.53 9.22 -5.30
CA LEU A 202 12.87 7.86 -5.73
C LEU A 202 12.82 7.73 -7.26
N VAL A 203 11.78 8.28 -7.90
CA VAL A 203 11.61 8.33 -9.37
C VAL A 203 12.81 9.00 -10.03
N HIS A 204 13.23 10.14 -9.51
CA HIS A 204 14.32 10.94 -10.08
C HIS A 204 15.70 10.58 -9.54
N GLU A 205 15.81 9.48 -8.76
CA GLU A 205 17.03 9.02 -8.10
C GLU A 205 17.83 10.16 -7.45
N ARG A 206 17.15 11.04 -6.71
CA ARG A 206 17.82 12.18 -6.07
C ARG A 206 18.94 11.68 -5.14
N PRO A 207 20.06 12.42 -5.02
CA PRO A 207 21.22 11.95 -4.25
C PRO A 207 20.87 11.51 -2.83
N GLY A 208 21.04 10.22 -2.55
CA GLY A 208 20.78 9.61 -1.25
C GLY A 208 19.35 9.15 -1.00
N ALA A 209 18.40 9.36 -1.92
CA ALA A 209 16.99 8.96 -1.75
C ALA A 209 16.82 7.45 -1.47
N TRP A 210 17.70 6.62 -2.05
CA TRP A 210 17.68 5.17 -1.87
C TRP A 210 18.62 4.68 -0.74
N ASP A 211 19.53 5.54 -0.30
CA ASP A 211 20.71 5.15 0.50
C ASP A 211 20.72 5.72 1.91
N ARG A 212 19.72 6.54 2.26
CA ARG A 212 19.48 7.10 3.59
C ARG A 212 18.08 6.67 4.07
N PRO A 213 17.79 6.77 5.36
CA PRO A 213 16.41 6.74 5.84
C PRO A 213 15.63 7.84 5.13
N ALA A 214 14.45 7.54 4.58
CA ALA A 214 13.71 8.53 3.82
C ALA A 214 13.05 9.58 4.71
N LEU A 215 12.72 9.22 5.95
CA LEU A 215 12.27 10.15 6.98
C LEU A 215 13.02 9.87 8.28
N ALA A 216 13.75 10.87 8.79
CA ALA A 216 14.31 10.80 10.14
C ALA A 216 13.15 10.93 11.15
N VAL A 217 13.02 9.94 12.03
CA VAL A 217 12.04 9.92 13.13
C VAL A 217 12.60 10.67 14.33
#